data_AF-A0A256KAZ3-F1
#
_entry.id   AF-A0A256KAZ3-F1
#
_cell.length_a   1.000
_cell.length_b   1.000
_cell.length_c   1.000
_cell.angle_alpha   90.00
_cell.angle_beta   90.00
_cell.angle_gamma   90.00
#
_symmetry.space_group_name_H-M   'P 1'
#
loop_
_entity.id
_entity.type
_entity.pdbx_description
1 polymer ?
#
loop_
_entity_poly.entity_id
_entity_poly.type
_entity_poly.pdbx_seq_one_letter_code
_entity_poly.pdbx_strand_id
1 'polypeptide(L)'
;MVPLALAFGGVPGGPELVIVLIIAVLLFGVPLVLVGGAVLYLTTRSDDGSEDGASGAGGPDAERIADLEAEVERLREKVDDGAHEEESERA
;
A
#
# COMPACT_ATOMS: atom_id res chain seq x y z
N MET A 1 1.27 -31.35 -45.14
CA MET A 1 1.11 -30.82 -43.77
C MET A 1 2.51 -30.46 -43.31
N VAL A 2 2.85 -29.17 -43.26
CA VAL A 2 4.21 -28.75 -42.89
C VAL A 2 4.32 -28.87 -41.38
N PRO A 3 5.32 -29.59 -40.82
CA PRO A 3 5.41 -29.76 -39.39
C PRO A 3 5.71 -28.41 -38.74
N LEU A 4 4.74 -27.87 -38.00
CA LEU A 4 4.84 -26.61 -37.27
C LEU A 4 6.02 -26.60 -36.27
N ALA A 5 6.51 -27.78 -35.90
CA ALA A 5 7.65 -28.01 -35.03
C ALA A 5 8.98 -27.43 -35.55
N LEU A 6 9.14 -27.17 -36.85
CA LEU A 6 10.39 -26.64 -37.42
C LEU A 6 10.42 -25.10 -37.53
N ALA A 7 9.30 -24.41 -37.33
CA ALA A 7 9.24 -22.94 -37.43
C ALA A 7 9.65 -22.21 -36.13
N PHE A 8 9.67 -22.90 -34.98
CA PHE A 8 10.02 -22.34 -33.66
C PHE A 8 10.97 -23.26 -32.86
N GLY A 9 11.71 -24.14 -33.52
CA GLY A 9 12.54 -25.18 -32.90
C GLY A 9 13.94 -24.73 -32.46
N GLY A 10 14.08 -23.55 -31.87
CA GLY A 10 15.36 -23.02 -31.37
C GLY A 10 15.17 -21.91 -30.35
N VAL A 11 16.14 -21.75 -29.43
CA VAL A 11 16.17 -20.59 -28.52
C VAL A 11 16.35 -19.33 -29.39
N PRO A 12 15.43 -18.34 -29.31
CA PRO A 12 15.55 -17.11 -30.09
C PRO A 12 16.85 -16.38 -29.72
N GLY A 13 17.63 -15.96 -30.72
CA GLY A 13 19.00 -15.50 -30.52
C GLY A 13 19.35 -14.11 -31.09
N GLY A 14 18.44 -13.47 -31.83
CA GLY A 14 18.73 -12.20 -32.51
C GLY A 14 17.54 -11.24 -32.50
N PRO A 15 17.07 -10.77 -33.67
CA PRO A 15 15.90 -9.90 -33.76
C PRO A 15 14.63 -10.47 -33.10
N GLU A 16 14.52 -11.79 -32.99
CA GLU A 16 13.43 -12.47 -32.30
C GLU A 16 13.39 -12.13 -30.80
N LEU A 17 14.54 -11.90 -30.15
CA LEU A 17 14.56 -11.45 -28.75
C LEU A 17 14.00 -10.04 -28.61
N VAL A 18 14.22 -9.17 -29.59
CA VAL A 18 13.63 -7.83 -29.60
C VAL A 18 12.12 -7.92 -29.72
N ILE A 19 11.61 -8.81 -30.59
CA ILE A 19 10.18 -9.05 -30.74
C ILE A 19 9.58 -9.62 -29.44
N VAL A 20 10.23 -10.62 -28.84
CA VAL A 20 9.80 -11.21 -27.56
C VAL A 20 9.83 -10.16 -26.45
N LEU A 21 10.85 -9.30 -26.41
CA LEU A 21 10.95 -8.20 -25.44
C LEU A 21 9.79 -7.22 -25.62
N ILE A 22 9.48 -6.81 -26.85
CA ILE A 22 8.35 -5.92 -27.14
C ILE A 22 7.04 -6.57 -26.67
N ILE A 23 6.80 -7.84 -27.01
CA ILE A 23 5.61 -8.58 -26.57
C ILE A 23 5.57 -8.67 -25.03
N ALA A 24 6.69 -8.98 -24.38
CA ALA A 24 6.78 -9.07 -22.93
C ALA A 24 6.49 -7.73 -22.25
N VAL A 25 7.00 -6.62 -22.79
CA VAL A 25 6.71 -5.28 -22.28
C VAL A 25 5.23 -4.94 -22.46
N LEU A 26 4.61 -5.29 -23.58
CA LEU A 26 3.18 -5.01 -23.80
C LEU A 26 2.28 -5.86 -22.91
N LEU A 27 2.59 -7.15 -22.75
CA LEU A 27 1.77 -8.09 -21.97
C LEU A 27 2.00 -8.01 -20.47
N PHE A 28 3.23 -7.72 -20.03
CA PHE A 28 3.58 -7.68 -18.62
C PHE A 28 3.99 -6.29 -18.17
N GLY A 29 4.87 -5.61 -18.91
CA GLY A 29 5.37 -4.28 -18.54
C GLY A 29 4.27 -3.24 -18.38
N VAL A 30 3.42 -3.06 -19.39
CA VAL A 30 2.33 -2.07 -19.34
C VAL A 30 1.34 -2.37 -18.21
N PRO A 31 0.80 -3.59 -18.05
CA PRO A 31 -0.05 -3.91 -16.90
C PRO A 31 0.64 -3.72 -15.55
N LEU A 32 1.91 -4.09 -15.40
CA LEU A 32 2.64 -3.89 -14.15
C LEU A 32 2.78 -2.41 -13.81
N VAL A 33 3.11 -1.57 -14.80
CA VAL A 33 3.25 -0.12 -14.61
C VAL A 33 1.90 0.51 -14.29
N LEU A 34 0.82 0.07 -14.92
CA LEU A 34 -0.53 0.57 -14.60
C LEU A 34 -0.93 0.21 -13.18
N VAL A 35 -0.74 -1.05 -12.77
CA VAL A 35 -1.07 -1.50 -11.41
C VAL A 35 -0.17 -0.82 -10.39
N GLY A 36 1.15 -0.85 -10.59
CA GLY A 36 2.11 -0.22 -9.69
C GLY A 36 1.92 1.29 -9.59
N GLY A 37 1.64 1.96 -10.72
CA GLY A 37 1.33 3.37 -10.78
C GLY A 37 0.00 3.71 -10.10
N ALA A 38 -1.04 2.89 -10.28
CA ALA A 38 -2.32 3.09 -9.60
C ALA A 38 -2.20 2.90 -8.09
N VAL A 39 -1.48 1.85 -7.64
CA VAL A 39 -1.21 1.63 -6.22
C VAL A 39 -0.41 2.81 -5.65
N LEU A 40 0.69 3.19 -6.29
CA LEU A 40 1.50 4.33 -5.86
C LEU A 40 0.67 5.62 -5.82
N TYR A 41 -0.12 5.91 -6.85
CA TYR A 41 -0.99 7.08 -6.92
C TYR A 41 -2.04 7.08 -5.82
N LEU A 42 -2.71 5.95 -5.57
CA LEU A 42 -3.73 5.87 -4.51
C LEU A 42 -3.11 5.96 -3.12
N THR A 43 -1.93 5.39 -2.91
CA THR A 43 -1.21 5.48 -1.64
C THR A 43 -0.66 6.88 -1.39
N THR A 44 -0.11 7.55 -2.40
CA THR A 44 0.42 8.92 -2.28
C THR A 44 -0.68 9.96 -2.21
N ARG A 45 -1.78 9.78 -2.95
CA ARG A 45 -2.92 10.71 -2.91
C ARG A 45 -3.65 10.73 -1.57
N SER A 46 -3.67 9.62 -0.82
CA SER A 46 -4.18 9.62 0.55
C SER A 46 -3.30 10.44 1.51
N ASP A 47 -2.04 10.66 1.14
CA ASP A 47 -1.06 11.45 1.90
C ASP A 47 -1.06 12.95 1.49
N ASP A 48 -1.56 13.27 0.29
CA ASP A 48 -1.65 14.63 -0.29
C ASP A 48 -2.75 15.52 0.34
N GLY A 49 -3.01 15.36 1.63
CA GLY A 49 -3.49 16.45 2.50
C GLY A 49 -2.35 17.34 3.00
N SER A 50 -1.10 17.00 2.70
CA SER A 50 0.09 17.78 3.05
C SER A 50 1.09 17.62 1.91
N GLU A 51 1.45 18.77 1.33
CA GLU A 51 2.30 18.93 0.17
C GLU A 51 3.61 18.11 0.25
N ASP A 52 4.06 17.63 -0.92
CA ASP A 52 5.40 17.11 -1.19
C ASP A 52 5.78 15.75 -0.57
N GLY A 53 5.37 14.68 -1.26
CA GLY A 53 6.34 13.78 -1.88
C GLY A 53 7.43 13.16 -0.99
N ALA A 54 7.10 12.61 0.18
CA ALA A 54 7.83 11.51 0.82
C ALA A 54 7.09 11.08 2.10
N SER A 55 7.06 9.76 2.33
CA SER A 55 6.68 9.09 3.59
C SER A 55 5.19 9.09 4.00
N GLY A 56 4.54 7.97 3.63
CA GLY A 56 3.23 7.54 4.08
C GLY A 56 3.03 7.56 5.60
N ALA A 57 2.15 8.46 6.05
CA ALA A 57 1.66 8.51 7.42
C ALA A 57 0.17 8.90 7.52
N GLY A 58 -0.62 8.81 6.44
CA GLY A 58 -2.04 9.19 6.42
C GLY A 58 -3.04 8.08 6.10
N GLY A 59 -2.75 6.82 6.39
CA GLY A 59 -3.70 5.71 6.18
C GLY A 59 -4.88 5.70 7.17
N PRO A 60 -5.88 4.81 7.00
CA PRO A 60 -6.99 4.59 7.97
C PRO A 60 -6.52 4.31 9.40
N ASP A 61 -5.22 4.04 9.57
CA ASP A 61 -4.55 3.97 10.86
C ASP A 61 -4.52 5.32 11.57
N ALA A 62 -4.36 6.46 10.90
CA ALA A 62 -4.32 7.79 11.52
C ALA A 62 -5.68 8.20 12.11
N GLU A 63 -6.77 7.93 11.40
CA GLU A 63 -8.14 8.19 11.87
C GLU A 63 -8.49 7.25 13.04
N ARG A 64 -8.07 5.98 12.95
CA ARG A 64 -8.21 5.00 14.03
C ARG A 64 -7.36 5.33 15.25
N ILE A 65 -6.17 5.90 15.06
CA ILE A 65 -5.29 6.37 16.14
C ILE A 65 -5.92 7.58 16.84
N ALA A 66 -6.48 8.55 16.10
CA ALA A 66 -7.15 9.70 16.69
C ALA A 66 -8.37 9.31 17.55
N ASP A 67 -9.18 8.35 17.08
CA ASP A 67 -10.29 7.80 17.86
C ASP A 67 -9.81 7.05 19.11
N LEU A 68 -8.73 6.27 18.99
CA LEU A 68 -8.12 5.56 20.12
C LEU A 68 -7.53 6.52 21.17
N GLU A 69 -6.92 7.63 20.75
CA GLU A 69 -6.40 8.65 21.66
C GLU A 69 -7.52 9.34 22.44
N ALA A 70 -8.65 9.64 21.79
CA ALA A 70 -9.81 10.22 22.45
C ALA A 70 -10.47 9.25 23.46
N GLU A 71 -10.47 7.95 23.19
CA GLU A 71 -10.99 6.95 24.12
C GLU A 71 -10.06 6.72 25.32
N VAL A 72 -8.73 6.80 25.12
CA VAL A 72 -7.75 6.73 26.22
C VAL A 72 -7.89 7.91 27.18
N GLU A 73 -8.11 9.13 26.67
CA GLU A 73 -8.32 10.32 27.51
C GLU A 73 -9.52 10.12 28.46
N ARG A 74 -10.65 9.62 27.95
CA ARG A 74 -11.83 9.29 28.77
C ARG A 74 -11.60 8.15 29.76
N LEU A 75 -10.83 7.13 29.37
CA LEU A 75 -10.48 6.05 30.28
C LEU A 75 -9.61 6.57 31.43
N ARG A 76 -8.70 7.49 31.13
CA ARG A 76 -7.82 8.10 32.13
C ARG A 76 -8.59 8.96 33.12
N GLU A 77 -9.55 9.76 32.64
CA GLU A 77 -10.45 10.56 33.49
C GLU A 77 -11.25 9.67 34.47
N LYS A 78 -11.86 8.58 33.98
CA LYS A 78 -12.61 7.63 34.83
C LYS A 78 -11.73 6.92 35.86
N VAL A 79 -10.48 6.62 35.51
CA VAL A 79 -9.52 5.97 36.41
C VAL A 79 -9.06 6.94 37.50
N ASP A 80 -8.86 8.21 37.16
CA ASP A 80 -8.45 9.26 38.11
C ASP A 80 -9.59 9.57 39.10
N ASP A 81 -10.81 9.74 38.60
CA ASP A 81 -12.00 9.94 39.45
C ASP A 81 -12.23 8.77 40.42
N GLY A 82 -12.11 7.53 39.92
CA GLY A 82 -12.22 6.34 40.76
C GLY A 82 -11.10 6.22 41.80
N ALA A 83 -9.87 6.65 41.47
CA ALA A 83 -8.75 6.66 42.40
C ALA A 83 -8.95 7.70 43.53
N HIS A 84 -9.52 8.85 43.22
CA HIS A 84 -9.82 9.90 44.19
C HIS A 84 -10.97 9.55 45.13
N GLU A 85 -12.00 8.86 44.65
CA GLU A 85 -13.09 8.33 45.49
C GLU A 85 -12.58 7.26 46.48
N GLU A 86 -11.71 6.36 46.01
CA GLU A 86 -11.11 5.30 46.82
C GLU A 86 -10.09 5.79 47.87
N GLU A 87 -9.49 6.97 47.67
CA GLU A 87 -8.62 7.64 48.66
C GLU A 87 -9.45 8.39 49.72
N SER A 88 -10.57 9.01 49.31
CA SER A 88 -11.48 9.71 50.22
C SER A 88 -12.29 8.77 51.13
N GLU A 89 -12.54 7.52 50.72
CA GLU A 89 -13.24 6.53 51.56
C GLU A 89 -12.30 5.80 52.54
N ARG A 90 -10.98 5.86 52.32
CA ARG A 90 -9.96 5.26 53.20
C ARG A 90 -9.35 6.23 54.23
N ALA A 91 -9.67 7.52 54.15
CA ALA A 91 -9.21 8.57 55.08
C ALA A 91 -10.22 8.81 56.22
#